data_AF-T1DSK5-F1
#
_entry.id   AF-T1DSK5-F1
#
_cell.length_a   1.000
_cell.length_b   1.000
_cell.length_c   1.000
_cell.angle_alpha   90.00
_cell.angle_beta   90.00
_cell.angle_gamma   90.00
#
_symmetry.space_group_name_H-M   'P 1'
#
loop_
_entity.id
_entity.type
_entity.pdbx_description
1 polymer ?
#
loop_
_entity_poly.entity_id
_entity_poly.type
_entity_poly.pdbx_seq_one_letter_code
_entity_poly.pdbx_strand_id
1 'polypeptide(L)'
;KSGRQSKNTIELDSSDDLGEDGEVQQVSWFSRKRKSIDRVNRRLRRACRKAVKSQAFYWLIIILVFLNTGVLATEHYRQPPWLDDFQEYTNMFFVALFTMEMLLKMYSLGFQGYFVSLFNRFDCFVVIGSIGEMILTSTQIMPPLGVSVLRCVRLLRVFKVTKYWQSLSNLVASLLNSIQSIASLLLLLFLFIVIFALLGMQVLVESLILIVPLINPAPISIASYKVYSQCFRYLQVKIGIWLCTTEYKHMVV
;
A
#
# COMPACT_ATOMS: atom_id res chain seq x y z
N LYS A 1 57.18 46.57 1.20
CA LYS A 1 56.56 45.98 2.43
C LYS A 1 56.52 44.47 2.23
N SER A 2 57.61 43.76 2.55
CA SER A 2 57.84 43.01 3.82
C SER A 2 57.00 41.72 3.85
N GLY A 3 57.53 40.49 3.89
CA GLY A 3 58.92 39.99 3.98
C GLY A 3 58.93 38.46 4.23
N ARG A 4 60.13 37.86 4.12
CA ARG A 4 60.60 36.49 4.50
C ARG A 4 60.15 35.31 3.60
N GLN A 5 61.00 34.60 2.84
CA GLN A 5 62.39 34.09 2.99
C GLN A 5 62.53 32.92 3.99
N SER A 6 62.73 31.71 3.48
CA SER A 6 63.63 30.65 4.03
C SER A 6 63.72 29.52 2.97
N LYS A 7 64.81 29.35 2.20
CA LYS A 7 66.15 28.79 2.48
C LYS A 7 66.21 27.26 2.61
N ASN A 8 67.12 26.71 1.78
CA ASN A 8 67.98 25.53 1.91
C ASN A 8 67.37 24.18 1.49
N THR A 9 67.83 23.57 0.38
CA THR A 9 69.15 22.94 0.05
C THR A 9 69.28 21.55 0.64
N ILE A 10 69.57 20.56 -0.22
CA ILE A 10 70.48 19.40 -0.14
C ILE A 10 70.15 18.55 -1.40
N GLU A 11 70.88 18.70 -2.52
CA GLU A 11 72.08 17.92 -2.92
C GLU A 11 71.82 16.41 -2.94
N LEU A 12 71.67 15.84 -4.14
CA LEU A 12 72.68 15.00 -4.83
C LEU A 12 72.79 13.60 -4.22
N ASP A 13 72.25 12.59 -4.92
CA ASP A 13 73.07 11.46 -5.32
C ASP A 13 72.56 10.84 -6.62
N SER A 14 73.50 10.67 -7.53
CA SER A 14 73.35 10.00 -8.82
C SER A 14 73.89 8.59 -8.63
N SER A 15 73.16 7.55 -9.05
CA SER A 15 73.76 6.30 -9.49
C SER A 15 72.80 5.56 -10.39
N ASP A 16 73.31 5.29 -11.58
CA ASP A 16 72.71 4.58 -12.70
C ASP A 16 72.24 3.16 -12.31
N ASP A 17 71.26 2.63 -13.04
CA ASP A 17 71.43 1.44 -13.91
C ASP A 17 70.08 0.71 -14.19
N LEU A 18 69.75 0.67 -15.48
CA LEU A 18 69.01 -0.34 -16.25
C LEU A 18 67.69 -0.96 -15.75
N GLY A 19 66.66 -0.81 -16.59
CA GLY A 19 65.52 -1.74 -16.66
C GLY A 19 64.24 -1.10 -17.16
N GLU A 20 63.87 -1.36 -18.41
CA GLU A 20 62.51 -1.16 -18.93
C GLU A 20 61.48 -1.79 -17.99
N ASP A 21 60.37 -1.09 -17.70
CA ASP A 21 59.00 -1.63 -17.70
C ASP A 21 58.00 -0.54 -17.26
N GLY A 22 56.96 -0.32 -18.06
CA GLY A 22 56.10 0.87 -17.99
C GLY A 22 55.07 0.89 -16.85
N GLU A 23 54.93 2.04 -16.19
CA GLU A 23 53.78 2.35 -15.34
C GLU A 23 52.81 3.32 -16.04
N VAL A 24 51.82 2.73 -16.69
CA VAL A 24 50.67 3.41 -17.29
C VAL A 24 49.58 3.66 -16.24
N GLN A 25 49.42 4.93 -15.86
CA GLN A 25 48.12 5.64 -15.91
C GLN A 25 46.88 4.95 -15.26
N GLN A 26 46.93 4.57 -13.98
CA GLN A 26 45.86 3.78 -13.35
C GLN A 26 44.71 4.54 -12.64
N VAL A 27 44.50 5.85 -12.87
CA VAL A 27 43.31 6.60 -12.33
C VAL A 27 42.28 7.00 -13.41
N SER A 28 42.45 6.60 -14.68
CA SER A 28 41.73 7.23 -15.80
C SER A 28 40.42 6.56 -16.24
N TRP A 29 40.29 5.22 -16.14
CA TRP A 29 39.23 4.51 -16.85
C TRP A 29 37.87 4.47 -16.11
N PHE A 30 37.85 4.15 -14.82
CA PHE A 30 36.60 4.01 -14.05
C PHE A 30 35.85 5.34 -13.86
N SER A 31 36.56 6.45 -13.62
CA SER A 31 35.95 7.78 -13.49
C SER A 31 35.41 8.34 -14.82
N ARG A 32 36.07 8.04 -15.95
CA ARG A 32 35.57 8.38 -17.30
C ARG A 32 34.34 7.53 -17.67
N LYS A 33 34.34 6.24 -17.33
CA LYS A 33 33.20 5.33 -17.55
C LYS A 33 31.99 5.73 -16.69
N ARG A 34 32.20 6.11 -15.42
CA ARG A 34 31.15 6.64 -14.51
C ARG A 34 30.51 7.92 -15.04
N LYS A 35 31.31 8.90 -15.50
CA LYS A 35 30.80 10.14 -16.13
C LYS A 35 30.04 9.90 -17.44
N SER A 36 30.38 8.84 -18.20
CA SER A 36 29.63 8.43 -19.40
C SER A 36 28.29 7.80 -19.02
N ILE A 37 28.29 6.87 -18.06
CA ILE A 37 27.08 6.24 -17.50
C ILE A 37 26.15 7.30 -16.92
N ASP A 38 26.65 8.31 -16.21
CA ASP A 38 25.84 9.39 -15.65
C ASP A 38 25.21 10.29 -16.73
N ARG A 39 25.87 10.46 -17.88
CA ARG A 39 25.28 11.16 -19.03
C ARG A 39 24.17 10.34 -19.68
N VAL A 40 24.37 9.04 -19.83
CA VAL A 40 23.36 8.11 -20.36
C VAL A 40 22.18 7.98 -19.41
N ASN A 41 22.42 7.83 -18.10
CA ASN A 41 21.42 7.81 -17.03
C ASN A 41 20.59 9.10 -17.00
N ARG A 42 21.21 10.27 -17.22
CA ARG A 42 20.49 11.55 -17.34
C ARG A 42 19.63 11.62 -18.60
N ARG A 43 20.09 11.09 -19.74
CA ARG A 43 19.32 11.02 -20.99
C ARG A 43 18.15 10.04 -20.88
N LEU A 44 18.38 8.83 -20.36
CA LEU A 44 17.36 7.84 -20.04
C LEU A 44 16.31 8.41 -19.10
N ARG A 45 16.70 9.06 -18.00
CA ARG A 45 15.75 9.67 -17.07
C ARG A 45 14.89 10.76 -17.71
N ARG A 46 15.45 11.54 -18.66
CA ARG A 46 14.68 12.52 -19.45
C ARG A 46 13.72 11.83 -20.43
N ALA A 47 14.18 10.77 -21.12
CA ALA A 47 13.36 9.99 -22.04
C ALA A 47 12.22 9.27 -21.30
N CYS A 48 12.50 8.63 -20.16
CA CYS A 48 11.50 8.02 -19.27
C CYS A 48 10.48 9.05 -18.78
N ARG A 49 10.91 10.25 -18.37
CA ARG A 49 9.95 11.32 -18.01
C ARG A 49 9.06 11.71 -19.18
N LYS A 50 9.61 11.79 -20.39
CA LYS A 50 8.81 12.07 -21.60
C LYS A 50 7.83 10.94 -21.90
N ALA A 51 8.24 9.69 -21.71
CA ALA A 51 7.40 8.50 -21.89
C ALA A 51 6.27 8.44 -20.86
N VAL A 52 6.54 8.62 -19.56
CA VAL A 52 5.52 8.62 -18.49
C VAL A 52 4.49 9.72 -18.69
N LYS A 53 4.92 10.89 -19.18
CA LYS A 53 4.03 12.02 -19.47
C LYS A 53 3.31 11.90 -20.83
N SER A 54 3.60 10.87 -21.62
CA SER A 54 2.99 10.72 -22.94
C SER A 54 1.54 10.25 -22.85
N GLN A 55 0.70 10.73 -23.77
CA GLN A 55 -0.70 10.30 -23.87
C GLN A 55 -0.82 8.81 -24.22
N ALA A 56 0.15 8.25 -24.94
CA ALA A 56 0.18 6.82 -25.25
C ALA A 56 0.30 5.96 -23.98
N PHE A 57 1.18 6.36 -23.05
CA PHE A 57 1.35 5.68 -21.78
C PHE A 57 0.07 5.73 -20.93
N TYR A 58 -0.63 6.86 -20.94
CA TYR A 58 -1.94 7.00 -20.30
C TYR A 58 -2.95 5.96 -20.81
N TRP A 59 -3.15 5.89 -22.13
CA TRP A 59 -4.09 4.94 -22.73
C TRP A 59 -3.67 3.49 -22.52
N LEU A 60 -2.37 3.20 -22.59
CA LEU A 60 -1.82 1.87 -22.34
C LEU A 60 -2.21 1.37 -20.95
N ILE A 61 -2.01 2.16 -19.90
CA ILE A 61 -2.34 1.73 -18.54
C ILE A 61 -3.84 1.49 -18.37
N ILE A 62 -4.67 2.37 -18.94
CA ILE A 62 -6.13 2.19 -18.88
C ILE A 62 -6.55 0.88 -19.56
N ILE A 63 -6.03 0.61 -20.76
CA ILE A 63 -6.31 -0.63 -21.49
C ILE A 63 -5.85 -1.84 -20.68
N LEU A 64 -4.66 -1.82 -20.08
CA LEU A 64 -4.17 -2.91 -19.23
C LEU A 64 -5.07 -3.16 -18.01
N VAL A 65 -5.55 -2.09 -17.37
CA VAL A 65 -6.47 -2.22 -16.23
C VAL A 65 -7.78 -2.86 -16.68
N PHE A 66 -8.37 -2.41 -17.80
CA PHE A 66 -9.60 -2.99 -18.33
C PHE A 66 -9.43 -4.46 -18.75
N LEU A 67 -8.32 -4.80 -19.43
CA LEU A 67 -8.04 -6.19 -19.78
C LEU A 67 -7.86 -7.06 -18.53
N ASN A 68 -7.19 -6.56 -17.49
CA ASN A 68 -7.06 -7.28 -16.22
C ASN A 68 -8.41 -7.52 -15.54
N THR A 69 -9.29 -6.51 -15.52
CA THR A 69 -10.65 -6.65 -15.01
C THR A 69 -11.49 -7.60 -15.87
N GLY A 70 -11.32 -7.56 -17.19
CA GLY A 70 -12.00 -8.47 -18.11
C GLY A 70 -11.64 -9.94 -17.84
N VAL A 71 -10.35 -10.23 -17.67
CA VAL A 71 -9.89 -11.59 -17.32
C VAL A 71 -10.47 -12.03 -15.99
N LEU A 72 -10.52 -11.14 -14.99
CA LEU A 72 -11.13 -11.46 -13.70
C LEU A 72 -12.64 -11.71 -13.80
N ALA A 73 -13.33 -11.02 -14.71
CA ALA A 73 -14.76 -11.24 -14.96
C ALA A 73 -15.07 -12.57 -15.65
N THR A 74 -14.06 -13.24 -16.26
CA THR A 74 -14.24 -14.58 -16.85
C THR A 74 -14.22 -15.72 -15.82
N GLU A 75 -13.81 -15.44 -14.58
CA GLU A 75 -13.78 -16.42 -13.49
C GLU A 75 -15.20 -16.90 -13.17
N HIS A 76 -15.44 -18.21 -13.26
CA HIS A 76 -16.76 -18.79 -13.00
C HIS A 76 -16.69 -20.10 -12.19
N TYR A 77 -17.78 -20.40 -11.50
CA TYR A 77 -17.85 -21.59 -10.64
C TYR A 77 -17.77 -22.88 -11.47
N ARG A 78 -16.85 -23.79 -11.10
CA ARG A 78 -16.51 -25.03 -11.84
C ARG A 78 -15.93 -24.78 -13.23
N GLN A 79 -14.95 -23.90 -13.33
CA GLN A 79 -14.26 -23.60 -14.58
C GLN A 79 -13.35 -24.76 -15.06
N PRO A 80 -13.11 -24.88 -16.38
CA PRO A 80 -12.24 -25.90 -16.93
C PRO A 80 -10.76 -25.58 -16.65
N PRO A 81 -9.88 -26.61 -16.51
CA PRO A 81 -8.48 -26.42 -16.12
C PRO A 81 -7.66 -25.49 -17.04
N TRP A 82 -7.96 -25.50 -18.34
CA TRP A 82 -7.26 -24.62 -19.30
C TRP A 82 -7.52 -23.12 -19.02
N LEU A 83 -8.69 -22.79 -18.46
CA LEU A 83 -9.05 -21.42 -18.15
C LEU A 83 -8.36 -20.96 -16.85
N ASP A 84 -8.20 -21.86 -15.88
CA ASP A 84 -7.39 -21.62 -14.68
C ASP A 84 -5.95 -21.26 -15.07
N ASP A 85 -5.31 -22.09 -15.89
CA ASP A 85 -3.93 -21.87 -16.36
C ASP A 85 -3.81 -20.52 -17.09
N PHE A 86 -4.75 -20.24 -18.00
CA PHE A 86 -4.77 -18.97 -18.75
C PHE A 86 -4.90 -17.75 -17.82
N GLN A 87 -5.77 -17.82 -16.81
CA GLN A 87 -5.96 -16.76 -15.83
C GLN A 87 -4.71 -16.54 -14.96
N GLU A 88 -4.00 -17.61 -14.60
CA GLU A 88 -2.76 -17.55 -13.84
C GLU A 88 -1.63 -16.89 -14.63
N TYR A 89 -1.33 -17.37 -15.84
CA TYR A 89 -0.31 -16.77 -16.71
C TYR A 89 -0.61 -15.31 -17.03
N THR A 90 -1.87 -15.01 -17.32
CA THR A 90 -2.30 -13.65 -17.64
C THR A 90 -2.19 -12.72 -16.42
N ASN A 91 -2.49 -13.22 -15.21
CA ASN A 91 -2.26 -12.44 -14.01
C ASN A 91 -0.78 -12.11 -13.81
N MET A 92 0.08 -13.12 -13.97
CA MET A 92 1.53 -12.94 -13.84
C MET A 92 2.04 -11.88 -14.81
N PHE A 93 1.56 -11.92 -16.06
CA PHE A 93 1.84 -10.92 -17.06
C PHE A 93 1.40 -9.50 -16.65
N PHE A 94 0.17 -9.33 -16.16
CA PHE A 94 -0.30 -8.02 -15.70
C PHE A 94 0.49 -7.48 -14.51
N VAL A 95 0.82 -8.34 -13.53
CA VAL A 95 1.64 -7.95 -12.37
C VAL A 95 3.02 -7.48 -12.82
N ALA A 96 3.66 -8.19 -13.76
CA ALA A 96 4.93 -7.79 -14.32
C ALA A 96 4.86 -6.41 -14.99
N LEU A 97 3.83 -6.17 -15.81
CA LEU A 97 3.63 -4.87 -16.47
C LEU A 97 3.37 -3.71 -15.48
N PHE A 98 2.53 -3.92 -14.47
CA PHE A 98 2.28 -2.89 -13.44
C PHE A 98 3.50 -2.64 -12.56
N THR A 99 4.31 -3.67 -12.32
CA THR A 99 5.59 -3.52 -11.62
C THR A 99 6.56 -2.68 -12.46
N MET A 100 6.68 -2.96 -13.76
CA MET A 100 7.51 -2.19 -14.68
C MET A 100 7.06 -0.73 -14.77
N GLU A 101 5.75 -0.48 -14.83
CA GLU A 101 5.18 0.87 -14.76
C GLU A 101 5.60 1.61 -13.49
N MET A 102 5.47 0.97 -12.33
CA MET A 102 5.85 1.54 -11.03
C MET A 102 7.33 1.89 -10.99
N LEU A 103 8.20 0.96 -11.42
CA LEU A 103 9.65 1.17 -11.48
C LEU A 103 10.00 2.34 -12.41
N LEU A 104 9.36 2.44 -13.57
CA LEU A 104 9.59 3.50 -14.54
C LEU A 104 9.16 4.87 -13.97
N LYS A 105 8.01 4.93 -13.29
CA LYS A 105 7.57 6.14 -12.55
C LYS A 105 8.57 6.53 -11.47
N MET A 106 8.95 5.59 -10.60
CA MET A 106 9.90 5.84 -9.51
C MET A 106 11.25 6.33 -10.03
N TYR A 107 11.76 5.75 -11.11
CA TYR A 107 13.00 6.18 -11.75
C TYR A 107 12.90 7.57 -12.40
N SER A 108 11.74 7.93 -12.97
CA SER A 108 11.53 9.20 -13.68
C SER A 108 11.34 10.40 -12.73
N LEU A 109 10.56 10.24 -11.65
CA LEU A 109 10.21 11.26 -10.66
C LEU A 109 11.21 11.31 -9.49
N GLY A 110 11.95 10.23 -9.24
CA GLY A 110 12.79 10.06 -8.05
C GLY A 110 11.98 9.52 -6.85
N PHE A 111 12.68 8.86 -5.93
CA PHE A 111 12.06 8.15 -4.80
C PHE A 111 11.22 9.09 -3.92
N GLN A 112 11.78 10.23 -3.49
CA GLN A 112 11.10 11.17 -2.61
C GLN A 112 9.90 11.85 -3.30
N GLY A 113 10.03 12.22 -4.58
CA GLY A 113 8.94 12.82 -5.35
C GLY A 113 7.78 11.85 -5.63
N TYR A 114 8.06 10.54 -5.66
CA TYR A 114 7.04 9.52 -5.87
C TYR A 114 6.07 9.42 -4.68
N PHE A 115 6.58 9.41 -3.45
CA PHE A 115 5.77 9.23 -2.23
C PHE A 115 4.96 10.46 -1.81
N VAL A 116 5.25 11.65 -2.33
CA VAL A 116 4.45 12.85 -2.01
C VAL A 116 3.02 12.74 -2.57
N SER A 117 2.83 12.06 -3.70
CA SER A 117 1.51 11.91 -4.31
C SER A 117 0.75 10.70 -3.73
N LEU A 118 -0.45 10.95 -3.17
CA LEU A 118 -1.33 9.91 -2.64
C LEU A 118 -1.66 8.82 -3.67
N PHE A 119 -1.93 9.21 -4.92
CA PHE A 119 -2.24 8.26 -5.99
C PHE A 119 -1.06 7.35 -6.35
N ASN A 120 0.18 7.83 -6.23
CA ASN A 120 1.38 7.01 -6.44
C ASN A 120 1.62 6.06 -5.25
N ARG A 121 1.31 6.50 -4.03
CA ARG A 121 1.35 5.62 -2.84
C ARG A 121 0.34 4.48 -2.96
N PHE A 122 -0.87 4.78 -3.42
CA PHE A 122 -1.89 3.76 -3.71
C PHE A 122 -1.43 2.78 -4.79
N ASP A 123 -0.87 3.29 -5.90
CA ASP A 123 -0.30 2.46 -6.97
C ASP A 123 0.76 1.48 -6.44
N CYS A 124 1.66 1.96 -5.57
CA CYS A 124 2.68 1.13 -4.91
C CYS A 124 2.04 0.03 -4.04
N PHE A 125 1.05 0.39 -3.23
CA PHE A 125 0.34 -0.56 -2.37
C PHE A 125 -0.33 -1.67 -3.20
N VAL A 126 -0.99 -1.31 -4.31
CA VAL A 126 -1.64 -2.28 -5.20
C VAL A 126 -0.61 -3.22 -5.85
N VAL A 127 0.54 -2.71 -6.29
CA VAL A 127 1.60 -3.54 -6.89
C VAL A 127 2.23 -4.46 -5.86
N ILE A 128 2.56 -3.96 -4.67
CA ILE A 128 3.12 -4.79 -3.58
C ILE A 128 2.12 -5.86 -3.16
N GLY A 129 0.84 -5.51 -2.98
CA GLY A 129 -0.21 -6.46 -2.67
C GLY A 129 -0.36 -7.54 -3.74
N SER A 130 -0.23 -7.18 -5.01
CA SER A 130 -0.26 -8.12 -6.14
C SER A 130 0.94 -9.07 -6.20
N ILE A 131 2.13 -8.59 -5.84
CA ILE A 131 3.32 -9.44 -5.72
C ILE A 131 3.18 -10.38 -4.51
N GLY A 132 2.69 -9.85 -3.39
CA GLY A 132 2.39 -10.64 -2.19
C GLY A 132 1.38 -11.75 -2.47
N GLU A 133 0.31 -11.46 -3.21
CA GLU A 133 -0.67 -12.43 -3.70
C GLU A 133 -0.01 -13.59 -4.46
N MET A 134 0.89 -13.28 -5.40
CA MET A 134 1.59 -14.26 -6.21
C MET A 134 2.52 -15.16 -5.39
N ILE A 135 3.34 -14.57 -4.52
CA ILE A 135 4.26 -15.32 -3.64
C ILE A 135 3.47 -16.25 -2.72
N LEU A 136 2.38 -15.76 -2.18
CA LEU A 136 1.57 -16.46 -1.20
C LEU A 136 0.76 -17.60 -1.82
N THR A 137 0.29 -17.41 -3.06
CA THR A 137 -0.33 -18.47 -3.87
C THR A 137 0.71 -19.53 -4.27
N SER A 138 1.92 -19.12 -4.64
CA SER A 138 3.01 -20.04 -5.03
C SER A 138 3.50 -20.90 -3.86
N THR A 139 3.47 -20.37 -2.65
CA THR A 139 3.93 -21.10 -1.46
C THR A 139 2.89 -22.08 -0.91
N GLN A 140 1.62 -22.01 -1.33
CA GLN A 140 0.52 -22.88 -0.84
C GLN A 140 0.38 -22.93 0.70
N ILE A 141 0.91 -21.93 1.41
CA ILE A 141 0.93 -21.91 2.89
C ILE A 141 -0.43 -21.50 3.49
N MET A 142 -1.39 -21.04 2.68
CA MET A 142 -2.60 -20.38 3.20
C MET A 142 -3.88 -21.22 3.28
N PRO A 143 -4.69 -20.99 4.34
CA PRO A 143 -6.06 -21.48 4.43
C PRO A 143 -6.96 -20.85 3.34
N PRO A 144 -8.09 -21.48 2.99
CA PRO A 144 -8.97 -21.06 1.87
C PRO A 144 -9.50 -19.62 1.98
N LEU A 145 -9.55 -19.07 3.20
CA LEU A 145 -9.93 -17.67 3.46
C LEU A 145 -8.93 -16.66 2.88
N GLY A 146 -7.63 -17.00 2.88
CA GLY A 146 -6.58 -16.13 2.36
C GLY A 146 -6.71 -15.91 0.85
N VAL A 147 -7.01 -16.97 0.11
CA VAL A 147 -7.17 -16.93 -1.36
C VAL A 147 -8.28 -15.97 -1.80
N SER A 148 -9.38 -15.91 -1.04
CA SER A 148 -10.50 -15.00 -1.34
C SER A 148 -10.11 -13.53 -1.15
N VAL A 149 -9.41 -13.20 -0.06
CA VAL A 149 -8.94 -11.83 0.21
C VAL A 149 -7.89 -11.40 -0.82
N LEU A 150 -7.00 -12.31 -1.21
CA LEU A 150 -5.97 -12.09 -2.22
C LEU A 150 -6.57 -11.73 -3.59
N ARG A 151 -7.68 -12.37 -4.00
CA ARG A 151 -8.42 -11.98 -5.21
C ARG A 151 -8.98 -10.55 -5.11
N CYS A 152 -9.43 -10.13 -3.93
CA CYS A 152 -9.90 -8.74 -3.73
C CYS A 152 -8.79 -7.70 -3.95
N VAL A 153 -7.53 -8.03 -3.66
CA VAL A 153 -6.40 -7.12 -3.92
C VAL A 153 -6.26 -6.80 -5.40
N ARG A 154 -6.55 -7.77 -6.28
CA ARG A 154 -6.50 -7.57 -7.74
C ARG A 154 -7.59 -6.62 -8.21
N LEU A 155 -8.78 -6.68 -7.60
CA LEU A 155 -9.85 -5.71 -7.87
C LEU A 155 -9.40 -4.28 -7.59
N LEU A 156 -8.46 -4.07 -6.66
CA LEU A 156 -7.95 -2.73 -6.36
C LEU A 156 -7.27 -2.06 -7.56
N ARG A 157 -6.81 -2.84 -8.55
CA ARG A 157 -6.19 -2.33 -9.78
C ARG A 157 -7.18 -1.49 -10.60
N VAL A 158 -8.49 -1.76 -10.53
CA VAL A 158 -9.51 -0.93 -11.22
C VAL A 158 -9.50 0.51 -10.71
N PHE A 159 -9.17 0.72 -9.43
CA PHE A 159 -9.06 2.06 -8.87
C PHE A 159 -7.88 2.84 -9.44
N LYS A 160 -6.93 2.22 -10.16
CA LYS A 160 -5.89 2.99 -10.86
C LYS A 160 -6.49 3.92 -11.91
N VAL A 161 -7.66 3.60 -12.48
CA VAL A 161 -8.38 4.47 -13.42
C VAL A 161 -8.74 5.82 -12.78
N THR A 162 -8.96 5.84 -11.45
CA THR A 162 -9.35 7.06 -10.72
C THR A 162 -8.32 8.17 -10.83
N LYS A 163 -7.03 7.80 -10.83
CA LYS A 163 -5.91 8.73 -11.00
C LYS A 163 -5.90 9.38 -12.39
N TYR A 164 -6.37 8.65 -13.40
CA TYR A 164 -6.30 9.04 -14.80
C TYR A 164 -7.54 9.81 -15.27
N TRP A 165 -8.66 9.68 -14.57
CA TRP A 165 -9.87 10.45 -14.82
C TRP A 165 -9.90 11.70 -13.95
N GLN A 166 -9.54 12.85 -14.52
CA GLN A 166 -9.41 14.10 -13.76
C GLN A 166 -10.67 14.46 -12.97
N SER A 167 -11.86 14.28 -13.56
CA SER A 167 -13.13 14.53 -12.88
C SER A 167 -13.29 13.64 -11.64
N LEU A 168 -12.92 12.36 -11.75
CA LEU A 168 -13.06 11.41 -10.66
C LEU A 168 -11.98 11.59 -9.60
N SER A 169 -10.74 11.92 -9.99
CA SER A 169 -9.67 12.32 -9.07
C SER A 169 -10.07 13.55 -8.26
N ASN A 170 -10.68 14.56 -8.90
CA ASN A 170 -11.16 15.76 -8.21
C ASN A 170 -12.29 15.42 -7.24
N LEU A 171 -13.24 14.56 -7.64
CA LEU A 171 -14.30 14.07 -6.76
C LEU A 171 -13.72 13.38 -5.53
N VAL A 172 -12.76 12.46 -5.71
CA VAL A 172 -12.10 11.76 -4.61
C VAL A 172 -11.38 12.75 -3.69
N ALA A 173 -10.68 13.75 -4.23
CA ALA A 173 -10.03 14.78 -3.43
C ALA A 173 -11.04 15.62 -2.60
N SER A 174 -12.15 16.02 -3.21
CA SER A 174 -13.23 16.74 -2.52
C SER A 174 -13.86 15.89 -1.40
N LEU A 175 -14.09 14.60 -1.67
CA LEU A 175 -14.59 13.66 -0.67
C LEU A 175 -13.62 13.51 0.50
N LEU A 176 -12.33 13.33 0.23
CA LEU A 176 -11.30 13.21 1.26
C LEU A 176 -11.20 14.47 2.12
N ASN A 177 -11.38 15.67 1.55
CA ASN A 177 -11.42 16.90 2.34
C ASN A 177 -12.65 16.97 3.26
N SER A 178 -13.79 16.46 2.82
CA SER A 178 -15.02 16.44 3.62
C SER A 178 -15.08 15.31 4.66
N ILE A 179 -14.20 14.30 4.55
CA ILE A 179 -14.29 13.08 5.37
C ILE A 179 -14.15 13.36 6.86
N GLN A 180 -13.38 14.38 7.24
CA GLN A 180 -13.20 14.76 8.64
C GLN A 180 -14.51 15.26 9.27
N SER A 181 -15.30 16.04 8.53
CA SER A 181 -16.61 16.51 8.98
C SER A 181 -17.64 15.38 8.98
N ILE A 182 -17.61 14.52 7.96
CA ILE A 182 -18.49 13.35 7.87
C ILE A 182 -18.21 12.36 9.01
N ALA A 183 -16.95 12.19 9.41
CA ALA A 183 -16.56 11.28 10.47
C ALA A 183 -17.24 11.62 11.81
N SER A 184 -17.38 12.90 12.15
CA SER A 184 -18.10 13.33 13.36
C SER A 184 -19.58 12.94 13.32
N LEU A 185 -20.23 13.09 12.17
CA LEU A 185 -21.63 12.67 11.99
C LEU A 185 -21.78 11.15 12.03
N LEU A 186 -20.86 10.41 11.41
CA LEU A 186 -20.83 8.95 11.45
C LEU A 186 -20.58 8.43 12.88
N LEU A 187 -19.76 9.12 13.67
CA LEU A 187 -19.53 8.78 15.07
C LEU A 187 -20.79 9.00 15.91
N LEU A 188 -21.50 10.11 15.71
CA LEU A 188 -22.78 10.35 16.37
C LEU A 188 -23.83 9.30 16.00
N LEU A 189 -23.94 8.97 14.70
CA LEU A 189 -24.83 7.91 14.22
C LEU A 189 -24.46 6.55 14.82
N PHE A 190 -23.17 6.23 14.87
CA PHE A 190 -22.68 5.00 15.49
C PHE A 190 -23.02 4.95 16.98
N LEU A 191 -22.82 6.04 17.72
CA LEU A 191 -23.20 6.15 19.13
C LEU A 191 -24.70 5.95 19.32
N PHE A 192 -25.52 6.57 18.47
CA PHE A 192 -26.97 6.40 18.48
C PHE A 192 -27.37 4.94 18.28
N ILE A 193 -26.82 4.28 17.25
CA ILE A 193 -27.06 2.85 16.99
C ILE A 193 -26.65 2.01 18.22
N VAL A 194 -25.52 2.32 18.85
CA VAL A 194 -25.08 1.63 20.07
C VAL A 194 -26.09 1.83 21.19
N ILE A 195 -26.54 3.05 21.49
CA ILE A 195 -27.53 3.30 22.55
C ILE A 195 -28.81 2.50 22.32
N PHE A 196 -29.35 2.52 21.10
CA PHE A 196 -30.56 1.76 20.76
C PHE A 196 -30.35 0.25 20.80
N ALA A 197 -29.18 -0.25 20.37
CA ALA A 197 -28.84 -1.66 20.49
C ALA A 197 -28.75 -2.10 21.97
N LEU A 198 -28.18 -1.24 22.83
CA LEU A 198 -28.07 -1.49 24.27
C LEU A 198 -29.44 -1.46 24.96
N LEU A 199 -30.29 -0.48 24.64
CA LEU A 199 -31.67 -0.42 25.14
C LEU A 199 -32.50 -1.60 24.65
N GLY A 200 -32.41 -1.95 23.37
CA GLY A 200 -33.11 -3.08 22.78
C GLY A 200 -32.70 -4.40 23.43
N MET A 201 -31.39 -4.62 23.65
CA MET A 201 -30.92 -5.77 24.40
C MET A 201 -31.43 -5.77 25.83
N GLN A 202 -31.43 -4.65 26.56
CA GLN A 202 -31.95 -4.60 27.93
C GLN A 202 -33.44 -4.97 27.99
N VAL A 203 -34.26 -4.29 27.20
CA VAL A 203 -35.72 -4.49 27.23
C VAL A 203 -36.12 -5.88 26.73
N LEU A 204 -35.52 -6.34 25.63
CA LEU A 204 -35.85 -7.64 25.06
C LEU A 204 -35.30 -8.79 25.89
N VAL A 205 -34.07 -8.69 26.41
CA VAL A 205 -33.47 -9.76 27.24
C VAL A 205 -34.15 -9.83 28.61
N GLU A 206 -34.48 -8.71 29.26
CA GLU A 206 -35.23 -8.76 30.52
C GLU A 206 -36.63 -9.35 30.34
N SER A 207 -37.31 -8.98 29.25
CA SER A 207 -38.60 -9.59 28.89
C SER A 207 -38.46 -11.10 28.64
N LEU A 208 -37.41 -11.53 27.92
CA LEU A 208 -37.15 -12.95 27.64
C LEU A 208 -36.78 -13.72 28.91
N ILE A 209 -35.97 -13.15 29.82
CA ILE A 209 -35.59 -13.78 31.08
C ILE A 209 -36.83 -14.05 31.95
N LEU A 210 -37.84 -13.20 31.88
CA LEU A 210 -39.09 -13.38 32.63
C LEU A 210 -40.02 -14.40 31.95
N ILE A 211 -40.07 -14.44 30.61
CA ILE A 211 -40.99 -15.27 29.84
C ILE A 211 -40.45 -16.70 29.60
N VAL A 212 -39.15 -16.86 29.33
CA VAL A 212 -38.55 -18.17 28.98
C VAL A 212 -38.72 -19.23 30.07
N PRO A 213 -38.56 -18.95 31.37
CA PRO A 213 -38.83 -19.92 32.42
C PRO A 213 -40.30 -20.36 32.50
N LEU A 214 -41.25 -19.56 31.99
CA LEU A 214 -42.66 -19.94 31.90
C LEU A 214 -42.95 -20.87 30.71
N ILE A 215 -42.13 -20.82 29.64
CA ILE A 215 -42.32 -21.60 28.41
C ILE A 215 -41.48 -22.88 28.42
N ASN A 216 -40.25 -22.85 28.94
CA ASN A 216 -39.36 -24.02 29.05
C ASN A 216 -38.40 -23.89 30.26
N PRO A 217 -38.62 -24.65 31.35
CA PRO A 217 -37.87 -24.49 32.60
C PRO A 217 -36.48 -25.19 32.62
N ALA A 218 -35.90 -25.49 31.45
CA ALA A 218 -34.60 -26.16 31.39
C ALA A 218 -33.48 -25.29 32.03
N PRO A 219 -32.68 -25.84 32.99
CA PRO A 219 -31.70 -25.06 33.76
C PRO A 219 -30.56 -24.48 32.92
N ILE A 220 -30.24 -25.09 31.78
CA ILE A 220 -29.19 -24.66 30.84
C ILE A 220 -29.55 -23.30 30.21
N SER A 221 -30.83 -23.09 29.86
CA SER A 221 -31.29 -21.85 29.23
C SER A 221 -31.14 -20.65 30.18
N ILE A 222 -31.53 -20.83 31.44
CA ILE A 222 -31.50 -19.80 32.50
C ILE A 222 -30.05 -19.38 32.83
N ALA A 223 -29.12 -20.35 32.88
CA ALA A 223 -27.71 -20.07 33.12
C ALA A 223 -27.09 -19.26 31.97
N SER A 224 -27.40 -19.58 30.71
CA SER A 224 -26.94 -18.83 29.55
C SER A 224 -27.43 -17.37 29.55
N TYR A 225 -28.71 -17.11 29.87
CA TYR A 225 -29.20 -15.73 29.95
C TYR A 225 -28.57 -14.92 31.10
N LYS A 226 -28.30 -15.53 32.25
CA LYS A 226 -27.58 -14.87 33.37
C LYS A 226 -26.14 -14.52 33.00
N VAL A 227 -25.42 -15.41 32.30
CA VAL A 227 -24.06 -15.14 31.82
C VAL A 227 -24.06 -14.01 30.78
N TYR A 228 -25.00 -14.01 29.84
CA TYR A 228 -25.17 -12.92 28.88
C TYR A 228 -25.42 -11.57 29.56
N SER A 229 -26.29 -11.52 30.57
CA SER A 229 -26.58 -10.29 31.34
C SER A 229 -25.35 -9.77 32.10
N GLN A 230 -24.51 -10.66 32.65
CA GLN A 230 -23.25 -10.30 33.33
C GLN A 230 -22.21 -9.75 32.36
N CYS A 231 -21.94 -10.45 31.25
CA CYS A 231 -21.04 -9.96 30.20
C CYS A 231 -21.49 -8.62 29.63
N PHE A 232 -22.81 -8.43 29.47
CA PHE A 232 -23.39 -7.18 28.99
C PHE A 232 -23.17 -6.01 29.96
N ARG A 233 -23.39 -6.21 31.27
CA ARG A 233 -23.10 -5.19 32.30
C ARG A 233 -21.62 -4.78 32.31
N TYR A 234 -20.73 -5.74 32.08
CA TYR A 234 -19.29 -5.48 31.97
C TYR A 234 -18.92 -4.68 30.71
N LEU A 235 -19.55 -5.00 29.57
CA LEU A 235 -19.34 -4.29 28.31
C LEU A 235 -19.81 -2.83 28.38
N GLN A 236 -20.96 -2.57 29.03
CA GLN A 236 -21.49 -1.23 29.29
C GLN A 236 -20.49 -0.36 30.06
N VAL A 237 -19.94 -0.90 31.15
CA VAL A 237 -18.94 -0.19 31.98
C VAL A 237 -17.68 0.12 31.17
N LYS A 238 -17.18 -0.84 30.37
CA LYS A 238 -16.00 -0.62 29.52
C LYS A 238 -16.22 0.39 28.40
N ILE A 239 -17.39 0.37 27.74
CA ILE A 239 -17.75 1.34 26.71
C ILE A 239 -17.87 2.74 27.31
N GLY A 240 -18.51 2.88 28.48
CA GLY A 240 -18.61 4.16 29.19
C GLY A 240 -17.23 4.74 29.58
N ILE A 241 -16.33 3.89 30.08
CA ILE A 241 -14.94 4.29 30.38
C ILE A 241 -14.20 4.72 29.10
N TRP A 242 -14.37 4.00 27.99
CA TRP A 242 -13.72 4.33 26.71
C TRP A 242 -14.23 5.65 26.12
N LEU A 243 -15.55 5.88 26.12
CA LEU A 243 -16.15 7.14 25.67
C LEU A 243 -15.65 8.33 26.50
N CYS A 244 -15.63 8.20 27.83
CA CYS A 244 -15.15 9.24 28.74
C CYS A 244 -13.66 9.55 28.54
N THR A 245 -12.84 8.53 28.26
CA THR A 245 -11.40 8.69 27.99
C THR A 245 -11.15 9.32 26.61
N THR A 246 -12.03 9.08 25.63
CA THR A 246 -11.89 9.60 24.26
C THR A 246 -12.30 11.08 24.18
N GLU A 247 -13.35 11.49 24.90
CA GLU A 247 -13.73 12.90 25.06
C GLU A 247 -12.65 13.71 25.79
N TYR A 248 -12.06 13.17 26.87
CA TYR A 248 -10.97 13.85 27.59
C TYR A 248 -9.73 14.10 26.73
N LYS A 249 -9.38 13.18 25.83
CA LYS A 249 -8.24 13.34 24.91
C LYS A 249 -8.47 14.40 23.84
N HIS A 250 -9.72 14.66 23.46
CA HIS A 250 -10.06 15.63 22.42
C HIS A 250 -10.28 17.05 22.98
N MET A 251 -10.32 17.20 24.31
CA MET A 251 -10.46 18.48 25.03
C MET A 251 -9.11 19.00 25.59
N VAL A 252 -8.07 18.16 25.62
CA VAL A 252 -6.72 18.49 26.14
C VAL A 252 -5.69 18.72 25.01
N VAL A 253 -6.12 18.75 23.75
CA VAL A 253 -5.34 19.17 22.57
C VAL A 253 -6.06 20.33 21.90
#